data_AF-A0A841WJU8-F1
#
_entry.id   AF-A0A841WJU8-F1
#
_cell.length_a   1.000
_cell.length_b   1.000
_cell.length_c   1.000
_cell.angle_alpha   90.00
_cell.angle_beta   90.00
_cell.angle_gamma   90.00
#
_symmetry.space_group_name_H-M   'P 1'
#
loop_
_entity.id
_entity.type
_entity.pdbx_description
1 polymer ?
#
loop_
_entity_poly.entity_id
_entity_poly.type
_entity_poly.pdbx_seq_one_letter_code
_entity_poly.pdbx_strand_id
1 'polypeptide(L)' 'MRESVVYQSIKTEGGDEKARQIAINMLIEGMSVDLIAKLTGLSVEQVQQLEQQQTQE' A
#
# COMPACT_ATOMS: atom_id res chain seq x y z
N MET A 1 29.58 5.56 9.71
CA MET A 1 28.59 6.12 8.77
C MET A 1 27.22 5.80 9.35
N ARG A 2 26.64 6.70 10.17
CA ARG A 2 25.26 6.53 10.67
C ARG A 2 24.36 7.01 9.55
N GLU A 3 24.10 6.11 8.60
CA GLU A 3 23.19 6.42 7.51
C GLU A 3 21.84 6.82 8.08
N SER A 4 21.41 7.98 7.62
CA SER A 4 20.26 8.77 8.06
C SER A 4 19.02 7.93 8.34
N VAL A 5 18.70 7.72 9.63
CA VAL A 5 17.42 7.12 10.08
C VAL A 5 16.23 7.97 9.62
N VAL A 6 16.48 9.26 9.36
CA VAL A 6 15.48 10.21 8.87
C VAL A 6 15.04 9.86 7.45
N TYR A 7 15.89 9.31 6.57
CA TYR A 7 15.50 8.99 5.19
C TYR A 7 14.55 7.78 5.10
N GLN A 8 14.63 6.84 6.06
CA GLN A 8 13.65 5.77 6.15
C GLN A 8 12.28 6.31 6.54
N SER A 9 12.23 7.25 7.51
CA SER A 9 10.98 7.81 8.04
C SER A 9 10.16 8.58 7.00
N ILE A 10 10.80 9.43 6.19
CA ILE A 10 10.13 10.17 5.09
C ILE A 10 9.68 9.25 3.94
N LYS A 11 10.36 8.10 3.75
CA LYS A 11 9.97 7.11 2.73
C LYS A 11 8.80 6.24 3.20
N THR A 12 8.72 5.94 4.50
CA THR A 12 7.61 5.18 5.08
C THR A 12 6.31 5.97 5.13
N GLU A 13 6.31 7.27 5.47
CA GLU A 13 5.04 8.00 5.61
C GLU A 13 4.48 8.49 4.26
N GLY A 14 5.32 9.03 3.36
CA GLY A 14 4.86 9.49 2.04
C GLY A 14 4.79 8.39 0.98
N GLY A 15 5.55 7.30 1.15
CA GLY A 15 5.53 6.15 0.23
C GLY A 15 4.29 5.29 0.42
N ASP A 16 3.84 5.12 1.66
CA ASP A 16 2.68 4.29 1.99
C ASP A 16 1.38 4.88 1.42
N GLU A 17 1.21 6.19 1.42
CA GLU A 17 -0.01 6.82 0.89
C GLU A 17 -0.12 6.67 -0.64
N LYS A 18 1.00 6.83 -1.36
CA LYS A 18 1.03 6.57 -2.81
C LYS A 18 0.82 5.09 -3.12
N ALA A 19 1.40 4.19 -2.32
CA ALA A 19 1.21 2.74 -2.46
C ALA A 19 -0.26 2.35 -2.22
N ARG A 20 -0.93 2.96 -1.23
CA ARG A 20 -2.36 2.77 -0.96
C ARG A 20 -3.24 3.24 -2.11
N GLN A 21 -2.98 4.43 -2.66
CA GLN A 21 -3.77 4.93 -3.79
C GLN A 21 -3.62 4.04 -5.03
N ILE A 22 -2.41 3.53 -5.28
CA ILE A 22 -2.14 2.56 -6.34
C ILE A 22 -2.88 1.25 -6.07
N ALA A 23 -2.83 0.73 -4.84
CA ALA A 23 -3.55 -0.49 -4.44
C ALA A 23 -5.06 -0.36 -4.63
N ILE A 24 -5.66 0.77 -4.26
CA ILE A 24 -7.07 1.09 -4.47
C ILE A 24 -7.43 1.01 -5.96
N ASN A 25 -6.66 1.69 -6.83
CA ASN A 25 -6.92 1.64 -8.27
C ASN A 25 -6.83 0.20 -8.80
N MET A 26 -5.88 -0.60 -8.31
CA MET A 26 -5.74 -2.01 -8.71
C MET A 26 -6.91 -2.88 -8.22
N LEU A 27 -7.44 -2.64 -7.02
CA LEU A 27 -8.62 -3.31 -6.49
C LEU A 27 -9.86 -3.01 -7.34
N ILE A 28 -10.05 -1.75 -7.76
CA ILE A 28 -11.14 -1.33 -8.65
C ILE A 28 -11.05 -2.06 -10.01
N GLU A 29 -9.84 -2.25 -10.53
CA GLU A 29 -9.60 -3.02 -11.76
C GLU A 29 -9.76 -4.55 -11.59
N GLY A 30 -10.11 -5.02 -10.38
CA GLY A 30 -10.38 -6.43 -10.09
C GLY A 30 -9.14 -7.30 -9.94
N MET A 31 -7.97 -6.73 -9.65
CA MET A 31 -6.77 -7.51 -9.35
C MET A 31 -6.86 -8.22 -8.00
N SER A 32 -6.15 -9.35 -7.87
CA SER A 32 -6.10 -10.11 -6.62
C SER A 32 -5.23 -9.43 -5.56
N VAL A 33 -5.67 -9.52 -4.30
CA VAL A 33 -5.00 -8.97 -3.11
C VAL A 33 -3.54 -9.40 -3.02
N ASP A 34 -3.23 -10.68 -3.26
CA ASP A 34 -1.86 -11.20 -3.23
C ASP A 34 -0.93 -10.57 -4.27
N LEU A 35 -1.47 -10.27 -5.46
CA LEU A 35 -0.70 -9.63 -6.53
C LEU A 35 -0.45 -8.15 -6.20
N ILE A 36 -1.47 -7.47 -5.68
CA ILE A 36 -1.38 -6.06 -5.28
C ILE A 36 -0.36 -5.88 -4.15
N ALA A 37 -0.37 -6.76 -3.15
CA ALA A 37 0.62 -6.74 -2.06
C ALA A 37 2.06 -6.85 -2.59
N LYS A 38 2.31 -7.76 -3.54
CA LYS A 38 3.63 -7.94 -4.17
C LYS A 38 4.06 -6.73 -5.00
N LEU A 39 3.14 -6.09 -5.71
CA LEU A 39 3.43 -4.96 -6.61
C LEU A 39 3.61 -3.63 -5.87
N THR A 40 2.86 -3.43 -4.79
CA THR A 40 2.85 -2.16 -4.03
C THR A 40 3.80 -2.18 -2.84
N GLY A 41 4.24 -3.37 -2.41
CA GLY A 41 5.03 -3.54 -1.19
C GLY A 41 4.20 -3.44 0.09
N LEU A 42 2.87 -3.31 -0.03
CA LEU A 42 1.94 -3.40 1.09
C LEU A 42 1.83 -4.86 1.58
N SER A 43 1.52 -5.02 2.85
CA SER A 43 1.11 -6.32 3.39
C SER A 43 -0.26 -6.73 2.85
N VAL A 44 -0.51 -8.03 2.77
CA VAL A 44 -1.82 -8.60 2.38
C VAL A 44 -2.93 -8.04 3.27
N GLU A 45 -2.67 -7.91 4.57
CA GLU A 45 -3.64 -7.36 5.55
C GLU A 45 -3.99 -5.90 5.24
N GLN A 46 -3.00 -5.06 4.90
CA GLN A 46 -3.26 -3.68 4.49
C GLN A 46 -4.11 -3.61 3.22
N VAL A 47 -3.87 -4.48 2.23
CA VAL A 47 -4.66 -4.50 0.99
C VAL A 47 -6.09 -5.00 1.26
N GLN A 48 -6.28 -5.99 2.14
CA GLN A 48 -7.62 -6.45 2.55
C GLN A 48 -8.40 -5.36 3.29
N GLN A 49 -7.74 -4.58 4.14
CA GLN A 49 -8.39 -3.43 4.81
C GLN A 49 -8.86 -2.40 3.78
N LEU A 50 -8.06 -2.12 2.74
CA LEU A 50 -8.47 -1.21 1.66
C LEU A 50 -9.68 -1.77 0.89
N GLU A 51 -9.68 -3.05 0.53
CA GLU A 51 -10.80 -3.72 -0.15
C GLU A 51 -12.10 -3.66 0.67
N GLN A 52 -12.03 -3.90 1.98
CA GLN A 52 -13.17 -3.80 2.88
C GLN A 52 -13.69 -2.38 3.01
N GLN A 53 -12.82 -1.38 3.03
CA GLN A 53 -13.22 0.04 3.04
C GLN A 53 -13.92 0.44 1.74
N GLN A 54 -13.46 -0.08 0.59
CA GLN A 54 -14.10 0.20 -0.70
C GLN A 54 -15.47 -0.46 -0.88
N THR A 55 -15.70 -1.61 -0.23
CA THR A 55 -16.99 -2.33 -0.30
C THR A 55 -18.05 -1.71 0.62
N GLN A 56 -17.66 -0.82 1.54
CA GLN A 56 -18.56 -0.17 2.50
C GLN A 56 -19.05 1.22 2.07
N GLU A 57 -18.66 1.71 0.89
CA GLU A 57 -19.24 2.91 0.23
C GLU A 57 -20.18 2.52 -0.92
#